data_AF-A0A7C6LNR9-F1
#
_entry.id   AF-A0A7C6LNR9-F1
#
_cell.length_a   1.000
_cell.length_b   1.000
_cell.length_c   1.000
_cell.angle_alpha   90.00
_cell.angle_beta   90.00
_cell.angle_gamma   90.00
#
_symmetry.space_group_name_H-M   'P 1'
#
loop_
_entity.id
_entity.type
_entity.pdbx_description
1 polymer ?
#
loop_
_entity_poly.entity_id
_entity_poly.type
_entity_poly.pdbx_seq_one_letter_code
_entity_poly.pdbx_strand_id
1 'polypeptide(L)'
;MIRTLVTAHINSLDLHELTIQINDRSLGYLTAQKQQNYVASTNRRVQMITGIRSDRLDQNLIVESRDMLRKWSAVFRELQIYGMDILPAILKREKLHAEFLFLIHDEIVVALLSRHLGFYLQRGGRLYRQQPAVPDSQVIPGSFMKQADYYAFVPREGDIILA
;
A
#
# COMPACT_ATOMS: atom_id res chain seq x y z
N MET A 1 -7.95 -2.58 -17.03
CA MET A 1 -6.57 -3.05 -16.71
C MET A 1 -5.65 -1.85 -16.83
N ILE A 2 -4.96 -1.50 -15.75
CA ILE A 2 -4.18 -0.26 -15.66
C ILE A 2 -2.70 -0.54 -15.92
N ARG A 3 -2.08 0.27 -16.80
CA ARG A 3 -0.64 0.31 -16.98
C ARG A 3 -0.06 1.32 -15.99
N THR A 4 0.79 0.86 -15.08
CA THR A 4 1.38 1.70 -14.04
C THR A 4 2.89 1.53 -14.05
N LEU A 5 3.60 2.66 -13.99
CA LEU A 5 5.02 2.67 -13.64
C LEU A 5 5.11 2.91 -12.13
N VAL A 6 5.61 1.93 -11.40
CA VAL A 6 5.85 2.05 -9.96
C VAL A 6 7.34 2.25 -9.75
N THR A 7 7.68 3.35 -9.08
CA THR A 7 9.01 3.62 -8.57
C THR A 7 8.93 3.71 -7.07
N ALA A 8 9.69 2.87 -6.38
CA ALA A 8 9.82 2.92 -4.94
C ALA A 8 11.30 3.09 -4.57
N HIS A 9 11.52 4.00 -3.63
CA HIS A 9 12.81 4.21 -2.99
C HIS A 9 12.63 4.07 -1.49
N ILE A 10 13.44 3.22 -0.87
CA ILE A 10 13.48 3.05 0.59
C ILE A 10 14.77 3.68 1.08
N ASN A 11 14.65 4.63 2.00
CA ASN A 11 15.80 5.21 2.67
C ASN A 11 16.61 4.10 3.36
N SER A 12 17.94 4.23 3.35
CA SER A 12 18.84 3.28 4.02
C SER A 12 18.51 3.04 5.49
N LEU A 13 18.00 4.05 6.19
CA LEU A 13 17.55 3.94 7.58
C LEU A 13 16.32 3.03 7.70
N ASP A 14 15.34 3.19 6.82
CA ASP A 14 14.09 2.42 6.85
C ASP A 14 14.27 0.98 6.38
N LEU A 15 15.29 0.66 5.58
CA LEU A 15 15.59 -0.71 5.13
C LEU A 15 15.83 -1.72 6.27
N HIS A 16 16.08 -1.23 7.48
CA HIS A 16 16.34 -2.07 8.64
C HIS A 16 15.09 -2.49 9.40
N GLU A 17 13.95 -1.89 9.11
CA GLU A 17 12.71 -2.08 9.86
C GLU A 17 11.48 -2.19 8.95
N LEU A 18 11.50 -1.57 7.77
CA LEU A 18 10.41 -1.58 6.81
C LEU A 18 10.63 -2.64 5.73
N THR A 19 9.58 -3.40 5.46
CA THR A 19 9.44 -4.19 4.25
C THR A 19 8.26 -3.67 3.45
N ILE A 20 8.50 -3.22 2.22
CA ILE A 20 7.47 -2.78 1.29
C ILE A 20 7.10 -3.95 0.40
N GLN A 21 5.81 -4.24 0.30
CA GLN A 21 5.26 -5.15 -0.69
C GLN A 21 4.61 -4.36 -1.82
N ILE A 22 5.15 -4.51 -3.01
CA ILE A 22 4.64 -3.95 -4.26
C ILE A 22 4.10 -5.11 -5.08
N ASN A 23 2.78 -5.24 -5.12
CA ASN A 23 2.08 -6.36 -5.72
C ASN A 23 2.53 -7.70 -5.09
N ASP A 24 3.12 -8.56 -5.91
CA ASP A 24 3.66 -9.87 -5.54
C ASP A 24 5.14 -9.84 -5.16
N ARG A 25 5.78 -8.66 -5.12
CA ARG A 25 7.19 -8.51 -4.78
C ARG A 25 7.36 -7.78 -3.46
N SER A 26 8.34 -8.20 -2.66
CA SER A 26 8.74 -7.53 -1.43
C SER A 26 10.12 -6.90 -1.59
N LEU A 27 10.35 -5.82 -0.86
CA LEU A 27 11.62 -5.07 -0.79
C LEU A 27 11.86 -4.64 0.65
N GLY A 28 13.09 -4.75 1.15
CA GLY A 28 13.48 -4.16 2.44
C GLY A 28 13.97 -5.19 3.44
N TYR A 29 13.60 -5.02 4.71
CA TYR A 29 14.23 -5.73 5.82
C TYR A 29 14.09 -7.27 5.74
N LEU A 30 12.88 -7.76 5.46
CA LEU A 30 12.58 -9.19 5.50
C LEU A 30 12.88 -9.91 4.18
N THR A 31 13.52 -9.26 3.22
CA THR A 31 13.83 -9.83 1.91
C THR A 31 15.29 -10.28 1.80
N ALA A 32 15.52 -11.36 1.05
CA ALA A 32 16.87 -11.89 0.85
C ALA A 32 17.80 -10.87 0.15
N GLN A 33 17.24 -10.03 -0.72
CA GLN A 33 17.96 -8.93 -1.37
C GLN A 33 17.52 -7.60 -0.75
N LYS A 34 18.47 -6.87 -0.16
CA LYS A 34 18.26 -5.50 0.34
C LYS A 34 18.35 -4.50 -0.80
N GLN A 35 17.34 -4.50 -1.67
CA GLN A 35 17.22 -3.51 -2.75
C GLN A 35 16.63 -2.21 -2.19
N GLN A 36 17.31 -1.09 -2.43
CA GLN A 36 16.82 0.24 -2.04
C GLN A 36 15.87 0.83 -3.08
N ASN A 37 16.11 0.49 -4.35
CA ASN A 37 15.41 1.02 -5.50
C ASN A 37 14.64 -0.09 -6.18
N TYR A 38 13.40 0.21 -6.56
CA TYR A 38 12.59 -0.66 -7.37
C TYR A 38 11.87 0.14 -8.44
N VAL A 39 11.94 -0.36 -9.67
CA VAL A 39 11.22 0.18 -10.81
C VAL A 39 10.55 -0.97 -11.53
N ALA A 40 9.24 -0.89 -11.71
CA ALA A 40 8.52 -1.84 -12.53
C ALA A 40 7.40 -1.18 -13.32
N SER A 41 7.29 -1.55 -14.59
CA SER A 41 6.08 -1.35 -15.39
C SER A 41 5.21 -2.57 -15.20
N THR A 42 3.95 -2.36 -14.82
CA THR A 42 3.01 -3.45 -14.54
C THR A 42 1.67 -3.16 -15.22
N ASN A 43 1.04 -4.21 -15.75
CA ASN A 43 -0.31 -4.16 -16.30
C ASN A 43 -1.17 -5.12 -15.46
N ARG A 44 -1.77 -4.59 -14.40
CA ARG A 44 -2.57 -5.37 -13.45
C ARG A 44 -3.96 -4.75 -13.36
N ARG A 45 -4.92 -5.52 -12.84
CA ARG A 45 -6.26 -4.96 -12.56
C ARG A 45 -6.16 -3.95 -11.42
N VAL A 46 -5.53 -4.37 -10.32
CA VAL A 46 -5.24 -3.54 -9.15
C VAL A 46 -3.72 -3.51 -8.95
N GLN A 47 -3.13 -2.36 -8.66
CA GLN A 47 -1.80 -2.29 -8.04
C GLN A 47 -1.97 -2.18 -6.54
N MET A 48 -1.16 -2.92 -5.78
CA MET A 48 -1.14 -2.84 -4.32
C MET A 48 0.26 -2.49 -3.85
N ILE A 49 0.37 -1.49 -2.99
CA ILE A 49 1.63 -1.14 -2.31
C ILE A 49 1.33 -1.09 -0.82
N THR A 50 2.01 -1.89 -0.01
CA THR A 50 1.80 -1.91 1.44
C THR A 50 3.12 -1.98 2.18
N GLY A 51 3.20 -1.32 3.34
CA GLY A 51 4.38 -1.30 4.19
C GLY A 51 4.16 -2.10 5.47
N ILE A 52 5.10 -2.99 5.81
CA ILE A 52 5.11 -3.74 7.07
C ILE A 52 6.37 -3.39 7.83
N ARG A 53 6.20 -2.83 9.03
CA ARG A 53 7.29 -2.52 9.95
C ARG A 53 7.55 -3.71 10.88
N SER A 54 8.82 -3.98 11.16
CA SER A 54 9.31 -5.04 12.03
C SER A 54 10.44 -4.51 12.89
N ASP A 55 10.67 -5.12 14.06
CA ASP A 55 11.82 -4.83 14.91
C ASP A 55 12.81 -5.98 14.81
N ARG A 56 14.05 -5.65 14.44
CA ARG A 56 15.16 -6.59 14.31
C ARG A 56 15.53 -7.30 15.61
N LEU A 57 15.19 -6.73 16.76
CA LEU A 57 15.47 -7.29 18.08
C LEU A 57 14.33 -8.18 18.59
N ASP A 58 13.15 -8.12 17.98
CA ASP A 58 11.97 -8.89 18.39
C ASP A 58 11.66 -10.03 17.41
N GLN A 59 12.05 -11.24 17.79
CA GLN A 59 11.81 -12.46 17.00
C GLN A 59 10.32 -12.75 16.77
N ASN A 60 9.46 -12.43 17.74
CA ASN A 60 8.02 -12.67 17.59
C ASN A 60 7.45 -11.71 16.55
N LEU A 61 7.84 -10.44 16.62
CA LEU A 61 7.42 -9.43 15.65
C LEU A 61 7.92 -9.75 14.23
N ILE A 62 9.11 -10.33 14.09
CA ILE A 62 9.63 -10.81 12.78
C ILE A 62 8.73 -11.92 12.21
N VAL A 63 8.33 -12.89 13.03
CA VAL A 63 7.43 -13.98 12.60
C VAL A 63 6.07 -13.43 12.21
N GLU A 64 5.50 -12.54 13.02
CA GLU A 64 4.22 -11.87 12.73
C GLU A 64 4.28 -11.04 11.44
N SER A 65 5.37 -10.30 11.23
CA SER A 65 5.58 -9.49 10.03
C SER A 65 5.66 -10.36 8.76
N ARG A 66 6.32 -11.52 8.84
CA ARG A 66 6.35 -12.49 7.74
C ARG A 66 4.99 -13.09 7.45
N ASP A 67 4.22 -13.41 8.48
CA ASP A 67 2.83 -13.85 8.32
C ASP A 67 1.97 -12.76 7.66
N MET A 68 2.13 -11.51 8.09
CA MET A 68 1.42 -10.37 7.51
C MET A 68 1.73 -10.15 6.03
N LEU A 69 3.01 -10.29 5.62
CA LEU A 69 3.40 -10.25 4.21
C LEU A 69 2.74 -11.37 3.40
N ARG A 70 2.59 -12.58 3.97
CA ARG A 70 1.90 -13.69 3.29
C ARG A 70 0.41 -13.41 3.15
N LYS A 71 -0.22 -12.85 4.18
CA LYS A 71 -1.63 -12.42 4.15
C LYS A 71 -1.85 -11.36 3.08
N TRP A 72 -1.05 -10.29 3.05
CA TRP A 72 -1.15 -9.27 2.01
C TRP A 72 -0.91 -9.83 0.60
N SER A 73 0.01 -10.79 0.45
CA SER A 73 0.17 -11.51 -0.82
C SER A 73 -1.10 -12.26 -1.25
N ALA A 74 -1.83 -12.84 -0.31
CA ALA A 74 -3.12 -13.50 -0.57
C ALA A 74 -4.20 -12.47 -0.93
N VAL A 75 -4.29 -11.38 -0.17
CA VAL A 75 -5.19 -10.25 -0.46
C VAL A 75 -4.96 -9.73 -1.87
N PHE A 76 -3.70 -9.49 -2.27
CA PHE A 76 -3.39 -9.05 -3.63
C PHE A 76 -3.94 -9.99 -4.70
N ARG A 77 -3.80 -11.31 -4.52
CA ARG A 77 -4.34 -12.31 -5.44
C ARG A 77 -5.87 -12.25 -5.51
N GLU A 78 -6.55 -12.14 -4.38
CA GLU A 78 -8.00 -11.97 -4.34
C GLU A 78 -8.44 -10.69 -5.05
N LEU A 79 -7.74 -9.58 -4.84
CA LEU A 79 -8.01 -8.30 -5.53
C LEU A 79 -7.79 -8.38 -7.04
N GLN A 80 -6.83 -9.20 -7.52
CA GLN A 80 -6.68 -9.43 -8.97
C GLN A 80 -7.88 -10.18 -9.56
N ILE A 81 -8.42 -11.17 -8.84
CA ILE A 81 -9.51 -12.03 -9.32
C ILE A 81 -10.84 -11.26 -9.23
N TYR A 82 -11.14 -10.70 -8.06
CA TYR A 82 -12.46 -10.16 -7.75
C TYR A 82 -12.56 -8.64 -7.88
N GLY A 83 -11.44 -7.92 -8.02
CA GLY A 83 -11.41 -6.45 -8.01
C GLY A 83 -11.40 -5.90 -6.59
N MET A 84 -11.63 -4.59 -6.43
CA MET A 84 -11.55 -3.94 -5.12
C MET A 84 -12.78 -4.12 -4.23
N ASP A 85 -13.92 -4.52 -4.81
CA ASP A 85 -15.18 -4.67 -4.06
C ASP A 85 -15.11 -5.74 -2.96
N ILE A 86 -14.16 -6.68 -3.07
CA ILE A 86 -13.95 -7.71 -2.05
C ILE A 86 -13.16 -7.22 -0.84
N LEU A 87 -12.48 -6.06 -0.95
CA LEU A 87 -11.62 -5.52 0.11
C LEU A 87 -12.35 -5.42 1.47
N PRO A 88 -13.58 -4.90 1.57
CA PRO A 88 -14.23 -4.78 2.87
C PRO A 88 -14.54 -6.14 3.51
N ALA A 89 -14.84 -7.16 2.70
CA ALA A 89 -15.04 -8.52 3.19
C ALA A 89 -13.73 -9.14 3.68
N ILE A 90 -12.61 -8.86 2.99
CA ILE A 90 -11.27 -9.26 3.42
C ILE A 90 -10.92 -8.61 4.77
N LEU A 91 -11.06 -7.29 4.88
CA LEU A 91 -10.73 -6.53 6.09
C LEU A 91 -11.56 -6.95 7.32
N LYS A 92 -12.77 -7.50 7.10
CA LYS A 92 -13.62 -8.05 8.16
C LYS A 92 -13.22 -9.47 8.58
N ARG A 93 -12.78 -10.31 7.63
CA ARG A 93 -12.42 -11.71 7.93
C ARG A 93 -10.99 -11.85 8.46
N GLU A 94 -10.06 -11.07 7.89
CA GLU A 94 -8.63 -11.17 8.16
C GLU A 94 -8.19 -10.14 9.18
N LYS A 95 -7.35 -10.55 10.13
CA LYS A 95 -6.65 -9.62 11.03
C LYS A 95 -5.43 -9.05 10.32
N LEU A 96 -5.63 -7.98 9.57
CA LEU A 96 -4.60 -7.30 8.80
C LEU A 96 -4.10 -6.03 9.51
N HIS A 97 -2.81 -5.74 9.33
CA HIS A 97 -2.23 -4.44 9.67
C HIS A 97 -1.21 -4.04 8.59
N ALA A 98 -0.98 -2.74 8.49
CA ALA A 98 0.02 -2.14 7.62
C ALA A 98 0.39 -0.74 8.13
N GLU A 99 1.59 -0.29 7.80
CA GLU A 99 2.07 1.08 8.02
C GLU A 99 1.42 2.05 7.03
N PHE A 100 1.29 1.61 5.78
CA PHE A 100 0.59 2.31 4.71
C PHE A 100 -0.01 1.29 3.73
N LEU A 101 -1.04 1.70 3.00
CA LEU A 101 -1.66 0.91 1.94
C LEU A 101 -2.04 1.81 0.77
N PHE A 102 -1.61 1.46 -0.43
CA PHE A 102 -2.09 2.03 -1.69
C PHE A 102 -2.76 0.93 -2.51
N LEU A 103 -3.94 1.24 -3.02
CA LEU A 103 -4.67 0.44 -3.99
C LEU A 103 -4.96 1.32 -5.19
N ILE A 104 -4.48 0.93 -6.36
CA ILE A 104 -4.62 1.70 -7.59
C ILE A 104 -5.38 0.84 -8.59
N HIS A 105 -6.56 1.29 -8.99
CA HIS A 105 -7.38 0.71 -10.05
C HIS A 105 -7.58 1.77 -11.14
N ASP A 106 -8.11 1.40 -12.31
CA ASP A 106 -8.42 2.37 -13.36
C ASP A 106 -9.55 3.35 -12.99
N GLU A 107 -10.44 2.94 -12.08
CA GLU A 107 -11.57 3.76 -11.64
C GLU A 107 -11.29 4.59 -10.38
N ILE A 108 -10.41 4.13 -9.49
CA ILE A 108 -10.16 4.78 -8.21
C ILE A 108 -8.78 4.41 -7.65
N VAL A 109 -8.14 5.40 -7.04
CA VAL A 109 -6.98 5.23 -6.16
C VAL A 109 -7.46 5.39 -4.73
N VAL A 110 -7.08 4.44 -3.88
CA VAL A 110 -7.26 4.49 -2.43
C VAL A 110 -5.88 4.50 -1.78
N ALA A 111 -5.67 5.41 -0.83
CA ALA A 111 -4.48 5.39 0.02
C ALA A 111 -4.88 5.49 1.49
N LEU A 112 -4.24 4.69 2.33
CA LEU A 112 -4.24 4.83 3.78
C LEU A 112 -2.81 5.09 4.23
N LEU A 113 -2.58 6.25 4.82
CA LEU A 113 -1.25 6.74 5.18
C LEU A 113 -1.28 7.34 6.57
N SER A 114 -0.16 7.29 7.30
CA SER A 114 -0.04 8.03 8.56
C SER A 114 -0.44 9.50 8.38
N ARG A 115 -1.25 10.01 9.31
CA ARG A 115 -1.69 11.43 9.35
C ARG A 115 -0.55 12.46 9.40
N HIS A 116 0.66 12.00 9.69
CA HIS A 116 1.86 12.82 9.73
C HIS A 116 2.56 12.95 8.36
N LEU A 117 2.12 12.17 7.37
CA LEU A 117 2.67 12.20 6.02
C LEU A 117 1.82 13.09 5.11
N GLY A 118 2.48 13.78 4.18
CA GLY A 118 1.80 14.57 3.17
C GLY A 118 1.49 13.70 1.95
N PHE A 119 0.23 13.69 1.51
CA PHE A 119 -0.16 13.01 0.28
C PHE A 119 -0.35 14.02 -0.86
N TYR A 120 0.37 13.84 -1.96
CA TYR A 120 0.36 14.78 -3.08
C TYR A 120 0.05 14.09 -4.40
N LEU A 121 -0.74 14.77 -5.23
CA LEU A 121 -1.05 14.39 -6.60
C LEU A 121 -0.49 15.45 -7.53
N GLN A 122 0.39 15.06 -8.44
CA GLN A 122 0.79 15.90 -9.56
C GLN A 122 -0.07 15.56 -10.78
N ARG A 123 -0.80 16.55 -11.29
CA ARG A 123 -1.72 16.41 -12.43
C ARG A 123 -1.70 17.67 -13.29
N GLY A 124 -1.50 17.50 -14.60
CA GLY A 124 -1.49 18.62 -15.55
C GLY A 124 -0.45 19.69 -15.21
N GLY A 125 0.74 19.28 -14.77
CA GLY A 125 1.84 20.18 -14.40
C GLY A 125 1.67 20.91 -13.07
N ARG A 126 0.62 20.60 -12.28
CA ARG A 126 0.38 21.20 -10.97
C ARG A 126 0.45 20.15 -9.86
N LEU A 127 0.97 20.54 -8.70
CA LEU A 127 1.05 19.70 -7.51
C LEU A 127 -0.06 20.07 -6.54
N TYR A 128 -0.88 19.09 -6.14
CA TYR A 128 -2.00 19.26 -5.25
C TYR A 128 -1.78 18.44 -3.98
N ARG A 129 -1.74 19.10 -2.82
CA ARG A 129 -1.83 18.41 -1.53
C ARG A 129 -3.25 17.89 -1.34
N GLN A 130 -3.39 16.57 -1.30
CA GLN A 130 -4.68 15.92 -1.11
C GLN A 130 -5.19 16.17 0.30
N GLN A 131 -6.51 16.26 0.43
CA GLN A 131 -7.18 16.31 1.72
C GLN A 131 -7.71 14.92 2.04
N PRO A 132 -7.62 14.49 3.31
CA PRO A 132 -8.18 13.22 3.71
C PRO A 132 -9.70 13.23 3.55
N ALA A 133 -10.24 12.11 3.10
CA ALA A 133 -11.66 11.83 3.07
C ALA A 133 -12.07 11.00 4.31
N VAL A 134 -13.35 11.03 4.64
CA VAL A 134 -13.91 10.16 5.68
C VAL A 134 -14.30 8.83 5.01
N PRO A 135 -13.67 7.70 5.37
CA PRO A 135 -14.04 6.42 4.78
C PRO A 135 -15.40 5.97 5.31
N ASP A 136 -16.20 5.35 4.44
CA ASP A 136 -17.36 4.61 4.90
C ASP A 136 -16.89 3.40 5.73
N SER A 137 -17.40 3.28 6.96
CA SER A 137 -17.14 2.15 7.85
C SER A 137 -17.51 0.78 7.26
N GLN A 138 -18.39 0.75 6.27
CA GLN A 138 -18.73 -0.45 5.52
C GLN A 138 -17.62 -0.88 4.56
N VAL A 139 -16.78 0.07 4.11
CA VAL A 139 -15.67 -0.12 3.16
C VAL A 139 -14.36 -0.35 3.90
N ILE A 140 -14.00 0.56 4.81
CA ILE A 140 -12.82 0.44 5.68
C ILE A 140 -13.30 0.40 7.13
N PRO A 141 -13.17 -0.75 7.83
CA PRO A 141 -13.53 -0.82 9.24
C PRO A 141 -12.72 0.19 10.06
N GLY A 142 -13.34 0.94 10.95
CA GLY A 142 -12.65 1.96 11.77
C GLY A 142 -11.59 1.40 12.74
N SER A 143 -11.53 0.07 12.91
CA SER A 143 -10.46 -0.62 13.63
C SER A 143 -9.19 -0.82 12.78
N PHE A 144 -9.31 -0.84 11.46
CA PHE A 144 -8.18 -1.03 10.55
C PHE A 144 -7.43 0.28 10.35
N MET A 145 -6.12 0.27 10.60
CA MET A 145 -5.24 1.44 10.46
C MET A 145 -5.81 2.72 11.09
N LYS A 146 -6.29 2.65 12.34
CA LYS A 146 -7.01 3.75 13.04
C LYS A 146 -6.25 5.08 13.11
N GLN A 147 -4.93 5.07 12.96
CA GLN A 147 -4.08 6.27 12.98
C GLN A 147 -3.81 6.86 11.59
N ALA A 148 -4.25 6.18 10.53
CA ALA A 148 -4.08 6.62 9.15
C ALA A 148 -5.22 7.51 8.70
N ASP A 149 -4.89 8.43 7.80
CA ASP A 149 -5.81 9.19 6.99
C ASP A 149 -6.17 8.40 5.73
N TYR A 150 -7.43 8.49 5.31
CA TYR A 150 -7.95 7.85 4.10
C TYR A 150 -8.00 8.86 2.96
N TYR A 151 -7.54 8.47 1.78
CA TYR A 151 -7.58 9.27 0.57
C TYR A 151 -8.20 8.46 -0.55
N ALA A 152 -9.04 9.10 -1.35
CA ALA A 152 -9.68 8.48 -2.50
C ALA A 152 -9.85 9.48 -3.63
N PHE A 153 -9.47 9.11 -4.85
CA PHE A 153 -9.69 9.93 -6.04
C PHE A 153 -9.72 9.09 -7.32
N VAL A 154 -10.37 9.62 -8.36
CA VAL A 154 -10.37 9.00 -9.69
C VAL A 154 -9.04 9.31 -10.38
N PRO A 155 -8.25 8.30 -10.78
CA PRO A 155 -6.98 8.52 -11.47
C PRO A 155 -7.20 9.02 -12.89
N ARG A 156 -6.18 9.70 -13.42
CA ARG A 156 -6.09 10.12 -14.82
C ARG A 156 -4.72 9.74 -15.37
N GLU A 157 -4.66 9.55 -16.68
CA GLU A 157 -3.40 9.30 -17.35
C GLU A 157 -2.41 10.45 -17.08
N GLY A 158 -1.17 10.10 -16.76
CA GLY A 158 -0.11 11.05 -16.41
C GLY A 158 -0.14 11.56 -14.97
N ASP A 159 -1.06 11.07 -14.13
CA ASP A 159 -1.02 11.34 -12.69
C ASP A 159 0.25 10.75 -12.05
N ILE A 160 0.88 11.55 -11.20
CA ILE A 160 2.00 11.10 -10.35
C ILE A 160 1.58 11.24 -8.90
N ILE A 161 1.71 10.15 -8.16
CA ILE A 161 1.39 10.06 -6.74
C ILE A 161 2.70 10.17 -5.95
N LEU A 162 2.73 11.07 -4.96
CA LEU A 162 3.85 11.29 -4.07
C LEU A 162 3.36 11.17 -2.63
N ALA A 163 4.03 10.32 -1.83
CA ALA A 163 3.67 10.01 -0.46
C ALA A 163 4.93 9.68 0.36
#